data_AF-A0A914UAT0-F1
#
_entry.id   AF-A0A914UAT0-F1
#
_cell.length_a   1.000
_cell.length_b   1.000
_cell.length_c   1.000
_cell.angle_alpha   90.00
_cell.angle_beta   90.00
_cell.angle_gamma   90.00
#
_symmetry.space_group_name_H-M   'P 1'
#
loop_
_entity.id
_entity.type
_entity.pdbx_description
1 polymer ?
#
loop_
_entity_poly.entity_id
_entity_poly.type
_entity_poly.pdbx_seq_one_letter_code
_entity_poly.pdbx_strand_id
1 'polypeptide(L)'
;KTVHLLEEPIAASIAYFVDRPIPPNFNMLLFDLGGGTLDLCVFKVEKNKLKVIANYGDSNLGGRDFDFMLYEHFKKILETKYKITMNEKNRYRLIQKCVEIKHTLSTEIEASLAVSEINFETDEFLTITRQEFEKMASKLLDQIGEVLKQTFSKTNIFSSDINKVLLVGGGCRMPMIQLFLRQAFTKAEHSSDKNPDEMVAIGAAYYSSFLMSKNNSSNCNIM
;
A
#
# COMPACT_ATOMS: atom_id res chain seq x y z
N LYS A 1 24.22 24.86 -5.92
CA LYS A 1 23.34 23.70 -6.25
C LYS A 1 21.99 23.96 -5.62
N THR A 2 20.92 23.93 -6.42
CA THR A 2 19.55 24.15 -5.93
C THR A 2 18.93 22.79 -5.62
N VAL A 3 18.33 22.64 -4.45
CA VAL A 3 17.60 21.43 -4.04
C VAL A 3 16.11 21.69 -4.29
N HIS A 4 15.46 20.80 -5.00
CA HIS A 4 14.02 20.87 -5.26
C HIS A 4 13.33 19.77 -4.46
N LEU A 5 12.29 20.14 -3.71
CA LEU A 5 11.40 19.17 -3.08
C LEU A 5 10.45 18.64 -4.14
N LEU A 6 10.37 17.32 -4.24
CA LEU A 6 9.47 16.61 -5.14
C LEU A 6 8.59 15.70 -4.29
N GLU A 7 7.28 15.79 -4.50
CA GLU A 7 6.35 14.91 -3.82
C GLU A 7 6.56 13.47 -4.32
N GLU A 8 6.61 12.52 -3.39
CA GLU A 8 6.76 11.08 -3.67
C GLU A 8 5.81 10.56 -4.75
N PRO A 9 4.49 10.87 -4.73
CA PRO A 9 3.59 10.36 -5.75
C PRO A 9 3.95 10.90 -7.15
N ILE A 10 4.43 12.14 -7.24
CA ILE A 10 4.90 12.72 -8.49
C ILE A 10 6.18 12.00 -8.94
N ALA A 11 7.12 11.75 -8.04
CA ALA A 11 8.35 11.02 -8.34
C ALA A 11 8.04 9.60 -8.87
N ALA A 12 7.21 8.84 -8.17
CA ALA A 12 6.78 7.51 -8.61
C ALA A 12 6.11 7.54 -9.98
N SER A 13 5.29 8.56 -10.25
CA SER A 13 4.65 8.74 -11.55
C SER A 13 5.65 9.03 -12.68
N ILE A 14 6.68 9.85 -12.41
CA ILE A 14 7.75 10.13 -13.37
C ILE A 14 8.47 8.83 -13.70
N ALA A 15 8.88 8.07 -12.67
CA ALA A 15 9.57 6.79 -12.86
C ALA A 15 8.77 5.80 -13.72
N TYR A 16 7.44 5.77 -13.58
CA TYR A 16 6.58 4.94 -14.42
C TYR A 16 6.66 5.30 -15.91
N PHE A 17 6.73 6.60 -16.23
CA PHE A 17 6.75 7.11 -17.61
C PHE A 17 8.14 7.34 -18.19
N VAL A 18 9.22 7.10 -17.44
CA VAL A 18 10.60 7.33 -17.89
C VAL A 18 10.89 6.71 -19.27
N ASP A 19 10.52 5.43 -19.45
CA ASP A 19 10.77 4.68 -20.68
C ASP A 19 9.47 4.42 -21.47
N ARG A 20 8.39 5.16 -21.18
CA ARG A 20 7.06 4.91 -21.76
C ARG A 20 6.48 6.20 -22.33
N PRO A 21 5.94 6.19 -23.56
CA PRO A 21 5.19 7.34 -24.04
C PRO A 21 3.97 7.55 -23.16
N ILE A 22 3.71 8.80 -22.77
CA ILE A 22 2.51 9.18 -22.01
C ILE A 22 1.31 9.13 -22.98
N PRO A 23 0.34 8.21 -22.81
CA PRO A 23 -0.80 8.13 -23.71
C PRO A 23 -1.73 9.34 -23.51
N PRO A 24 -2.39 9.84 -24.58
CA PRO A 24 -3.44 10.83 -24.42
C PRO A 24 -4.59 10.26 -23.59
N ASN A 25 -5.24 11.10 -22.78
CA ASN A 25 -6.36 10.73 -21.90
C ASN A 25 -6.06 9.60 -20.90
N PHE A 26 -4.80 9.47 -20.48
CA PHE A 26 -4.41 8.48 -19.49
C PHE A 26 -4.67 8.98 -18.06
N ASN A 27 -5.32 8.15 -17.26
CA ASN A 27 -5.59 8.38 -15.84
C ASN A 27 -4.94 7.28 -15.02
N MET A 28 -4.31 7.66 -13.91
CA MET A 28 -3.61 6.75 -13.02
C MET A 28 -4.01 6.99 -11.58
N LEU A 29 -4.18 5.91 -10.83
CA LEU A 29 -4.25 5.94 -9.37
C LEU A 29 -2.91 5.42 -8.82
N LEU A 30 -2.25 6.21 -7.98
CA LEU A 30 -1.24 5.72 -7.07
C LEU A 30 -1.92 5.38 -5.75
N PHE A 31 -1.77 4.12 -5.33
CA PHE A 31 -2.34 3.57 -4.11
C PHE A 31 -1.19 3.12 -3.21
N ASP A 32 -0.91 3.89 -2.16
CA ASP A 32 0.14 3.59 -1.19
C ASP A 32 -0.46 3.10 0.12
N LEU A 33 -0.29 1.81 0.43
CA LEU A 33 -0.65 1.24 1.72
C LEU A 33 0.62 0.88 2.49
N GLY A 34 1.06 1.84 3.30
CA GLY A 34 2.24 1.72 4.14
C GLY A 34 1.99 0.95 5.43
N GLY A 35 2.91 1.06 6.38
CA GLY A 35 2.77 0.43 7.71
C GLY A 35 1.75 1.12 8.61
N GLY A 36 1.45 2.40 8.39
CA GLY A 36 0.55 3.17 9.25
C GLY A 36 -0.35 4.16 8.54
N THR A 37 -0.16 4.35 7.23
CA THR A 37 -0.91 5.32 6.44
C THR A 37 -1.38 4.69 5.14
N LEU A 38 -2.48 5.22 4.64
CA LEU A 38 -3.01 4.97 3.31
C LEU A 38 -3.00 6.30 2.58
N ASP A 39 -2.21 6.41 1.51
CA ASP A 39 -2.07 7.64 0.74
C ASP A 39 -2.45 7.37 -0.73
N LEU A 40 -3.36 8.19 -1.26
CA LEU A 40 -3.96 8.04 -2.58
C LEU A 40 -3.74 9.29 -3.42
N CYS A 41 -3.23 9.11 -4.63
CA CYS A 41 -3.04 10.19 -5.57
C CYS A 41 -3.60 9.83 -6.95
N VAL A 42 -4.51 10.66 -7.46
CA VAL A 42 -5.11 10.49 -8.79
C VAL A 42 -4.46 11.46 -9.75
N PHE A 43 -3.95 10.90 -10.85
CA PHE A 43 -3.31 11.63 -11.93
C PHE A 43 -4.16 11.59 -13.19
N LYS A 44 -4.11 12.68 -13.96
CA LYS A 44 -4.71 12.82 -15.28
C LYS A 44 -3.70 13.41 -16.24
N VAL A 45 -3.62 12.85 -17.44
CA VAL A 45 -2.86 13.46 -18.54
C VAL A 45 -3.70 14.53 -19.23
N GLU A 46 -3.22 15.76 -19.20
CA GLU A 46 -3.80 16.90 -19.91
C GLU A 46 -2.73 17.62 -20.72
N LYS A 47 -2.95 17.81 -22.03
CA LYS A 47 -1.98 18.47 -22.94
C LYS A 47 -0.57 17.86 -22.84
N ASN A 48 -0.49 16.53 -22.83
CA ASN A 48 0.75 15.74 -22.66
C ASN A 48 1.49 15.97 -21.34
N LYS A 49 0.80 16.48 -20.31
CA LYS A 49 1.35 16.71 -18.98
C LYS A 49 0.57 15.90 -17.96
N LEU A 50 1.28 15.22 -17.08
CA LEU A 50 0.65 14.53 -15.96
C LEU A 50 0.33 15.56 -14.86
N LYS A 51 -0.93 15.61 -14.44
CA LYS A 51 -1.40 16.49 -13.36
C LYS A 51 -2.01 15.67 -12.24
N VAL A 52 -1.66 16.02 -11.01
CA VAL A 52 -2.39 15.58 -9.82
C VAL A 52 -3.75 16.28 -9.80
N ILE A 53 -4.83 15.51 -9.73
CA ILE A 53 -6.19 16.05 -9.67
C ILE A 53 -6.89 15.75 -8.34
N ALA A 54 -6.41 14.76 -7.59
CA ALA A 54 -6.80 14.53 -6.21
C ALA A 54 -5.64 13.90 -5.45
N ASN A 55 -5.49 14.34 -4.20
CA ASN A 55 -4.61 13.74 -3.22
C ASN A 55 -5.40 13.64 -1.90
N TYR A 56 -5.45 12.44 -1.33
CA TYR A 56 -6.17 12.16 -0.09
C TYR A 56 -5.60 10.91 0.59
N GLY A 57 -5.89 10.73 1.87
CA GLY A 57 -5.38 9.60 2.61
C GLY A 57 -5.95 9.51 4.02
N ASP A 58 -5.56 8.46 4.72
CA ASP A 58 -5.84 8.23 6.13
C ASP A 58 -4.54 7.92 6.87
N SER A 59 -4.19 8.78 7.84
CA SER A 59 -2.97 8.66 8.63
C SER A 59 -3.03 7.61 9.74
N ASN A 60 -4.18 6.93 9.89
CA ASN A 60 -4.42 5.90 10.91
C ASN A 60 -4.94 4.60 10.28
N LEU A 61 -4.59 4.34 9.02
CA LEU A 61 -4.98 3.13 8.30
C LEU A 61 -3.78 2.59 7.53
N GLY A 62 -3.24 1.44 7.94
CA GLY A 62 -2.10 0.82 7.29
C GLY A 62 -1.88 -0.64 7.71
N GLY A 63 -0.70 -1.17 7.38
CA GLY A 63 -0.31 -2.54 7.68
C GLY A 63 -0.41 -2.92 9.16
N ARG A 64 -0.22 -1.96 10.09
CA ARG A 64 -0.31 -2.15 11.54
C ARG A 64 -1.72 -2.43 12.02
N ASP A 65 -2.75 -1.96 11.34
CA ASP A 65 -4.14 -2.23 11.71
C ASP A 65 -4.49 -3.71 11.48
N PHE A 66 -3.94 -4.31 10.42
CA PHE A 66 -4.02 -5.75 10.17
C PHE A 66 -3.23 -6.56 11.22
N ASP A 67 -2.06 -6.07 11.62
CA ASP A 67 -1.26 -6.70 12.70
C ASP A 67 -2.03 -6.67 14.03
N PHE A 68 -2.67 -5.53 14.35
CA PHE A 68 -3.45 -5.37 15.57
C PHE A 68 -4.71 -6.25 15.57
N MET A 69 -5.36 -6.40 14.42
CA MET A 69 -6.47 -7.33 14.25
C MET A 69 -6.07 -8.78 14.53
N LEU A 70 -4.93 -9.23 13.99
CA LEU A 70 -4.37 -10.56 14.29
C LEU A 70 -3.99 -10.69 15.77
N TYR A 71 -3.41 -9.64 16.36
CA TYR A 71 -3.06 -9.59 17.76
C TYR A 71 -4.28 -9.82 18.66
N GLU A 72 -5.38 -9.09 18.46
CA GLU A 72 -6.60 -9.27 19.26
C GLU A 72 -7.21 -10.66 19.07
N HIS A 73 -7.12 -11.24 17.86
CA HIS A 73 -7.56 -12.61 17.59
C HIS A 73 -6.77 -13.64 18.43
N PHE A 74 -5.45 -13.64 18.33
CA PHE A 74 -4.62 -14.61 19.05
C PHE A 74 -4.58 -14.35 20.55
N LYS A 75 -4.54 -13.09 20.98
CA LYS A 75 -4.61 -12.71 22.39
C LYS A 75 -5.83 -13.33 23.07
N LYS A 76 -7.00 -13.22 22.45
CA LYS A 76 -8.23 -13.82 22.99
C LYS A 76 -8.09 -15.32 23.18
N ILE A 77 -7.49 -16.03 22.24
CA ILE A 77 -7.27 -17.49 22.35
C ILE A 77 -6.26 -17.81 23.46
N LEU A 78 -5.15 -17.09 23.52
CA LEU A 78 -4.09 -17.26 24.53
C LEU A 78 -4.61 -17.03 25.95
N GLU A 79 -5.42 -15.98 26.16
CA GLU A 79 -6.01 -15.67 27.47
C GLU A 79 -7.11 -16.68 27.85
N THR A 80 -7.94 -17.11 26.90
CA THR A 80 -9.09 -17.98 27.20
C THR A 80 -8.74 -19.46 27.31
N LYS A 81 -7.98 -20.00 26.35
CA LYS A 81 -7.62 -21.43 26.28
C LYS A 81 -6.40 -21.75 27.14
N TYR A 82 -5.34 -20.94 27.04
CA TYR A 82 -4.06 -21.22 27.69
C TYR A 82 -3.84 -20.45 29.00
N LYS A 83 -4.77 -19.55 29.37
CA LYS A 83 -4.68 -18.71 30.58
C LYS A 83 -3.39 -17.86 30.65
N ILE A 84 -2.80 -17.54 29.50
CA ILE A 84 -1.58 -16.74 29.42
C ILE A 84 -1.93 -15.28 29.67
N THR A 85 -1.24 -14.67 30.63
CA THR A 85 -1.39 -13.23 30.89
C THR A 85 -0.60 -12.40 29.87
N MET A 86 -1.24 -11.39 29.27
CA MET A 86 -0.60 -10.45 28.36
C MET A 86 0.15 -9.34 29.12
N ASN A 87 1.26 -9.71 29.77
CA ASN A 87 2.24 -8.73 30.27
C ASN A 87 3.01 -8.06 29.12
N GLU A 88 3.80 -7.04 29.42
CA GLU A 88 4.55 -6.26 28.41
C GLU A 88 5.38 -7.15 27.45
N LYS A 89 6.10 -8.14 28.00
CA LYS A 89 6.93 -9.06 27.23
C LYS A 89 6.11 -9.94 26.28
N ASN A 90 5.01 -10.51 26.77
CA ASN A 90 4.14 -11.38 25.97
C ASN A 90 3.42 -10.58 24.88
N ARG A 91 3.01 -9.34 25.18
CA ARG A 91 2.44 -8.42 24.19
C ARG A 91 3.42 -8.13 23.06
N TYR A 92 4.66 -7.77 23.40
CA TYR A 92 5.69 -7.49 22.41
C TYR A 92 5.96 -8.69 21.50
N ARG A 93 6.14 -9.88 22.09
CA ARG A 93 6.32 -11.14 21.34
C ARG A 93 5.17 -11.42 20.39
N LEU A 94 3.93 -11.30 20.88
CA LEU A 94 2.76 -11.56 20.06
C LEU A 94 2.64 -10.59 18.89
N ILE A 95 2.90 -9.29 19.11
CA ILE A 95 2.91 -8.28 18.04
C ILE A 95 3.91 -8.65 16.94
N GLN A 96 5.14 -9.03 17.30
CA GLN A 96 6.15 -9.45 16.32
C GLN A 96 5.68 -10.66 15.51
N LYS A 97 5.10 -11.66 16.18
CA LYS A 97 4.58 -12.86 15.52
C LYS A 97 3.38 -12.56 14.61
N CYS A 98 2.52 -11.62 14.97
CA CYS A 98 1.42 -11.18 14.11
C CYS A 98 1.92 -10.54 12.81
N VAL A 99 3.01 -9.74 12.86
CA VAL A 99 3.66 -9.20 11.66
C VAL A 99 4.21 -10.31 10.77
N GLU A 100 4.92 -11.28 11.36
CA GLU A 100 5.45 -12.45 10.64
C GLU A 100 4.32 -13.25 9.99
N ILE A 101 3.26 -13.57 10.74
CA ILE A 101 2.08 -14.30 10.25
C ILE A 101 1.42 -13.55 9.08
N LYS A 102 1.20 -12.23 9.19
CA LYS A 102 0.64 -11.43 8.10
C LYS A 102 1.51 -11.50 6.84
N HIS A 103 2.83 -11.43 7.00
CA HIS A 103 3.76 -11.55 5.87
C HIS A 103 3.69 -12.95 5.25
N THR A 104 3.70 -14.02 6.06
CA THR A 104 3.56 -15.39 5.58
C THR A 104 2.25 -15.59 4.83
N LEU A 105 1.13 -15.10 5.36
CA LEU A 105 -0.19 -15.19 4.70
C LEU A 105 -0.27 -14.42 3.38
N SER A 106 0.69 -13.53 3.08
CA SER A 106 0.77 -12.85 1.79
C SER A 106 1.27 -13.77 0.66
N THR A 107 1.99 -14.85 0.99
CA THR A 107 2.49 -15.84 0.01
C THR A 107 1.89 -17.23 0.23
N GLU A 108 1.68 -17.63 1.48
CA GLU A 108 1.16 -18.94 1.90
C GLU A 108 -0.34 -18.91 2.24
N ILE A 109 -1.00 -20.05 2.12
CA ILE A 109 -2.44 -20.19 2.41
C ILE A 109 -2.76 -20.32 3.90
N GLU A 110 -1.75 -20.61 4.73
CA GLU A 110 -1.87 -20.75 6.18
C GLU A 110 -0.57 -20.31 6.87
N ALA A 111 -0.68 -19.99 8.15
CA ALA A 111 0.45 -19.67 9.02
C ALA A 111 0.10 -20.10 10.46
N SER A 112 1.12 -20.33 11.27
CA SER A 112 0.92 -20.80 12.65
C SER A 112 1.72 -19.98 13.65
N LEU A 113 1.11 -19.71 14.80
CA LEU A 113 1.75 -19.19 15.99
C LEU A 113 2.13 -20.35 16.90
N ALA A 114 3.41 -20.54 17.20
CA ALA A 114 3.84 -21.46 18.24
C ALA A 114 3.56 -20.82 19.62
N VAL A 115 2.75 -21.48 20.45
CA VAL A 115 2.37 -20.94 21.77
C VAL A 115 3.60 -20.84 22.68
N SER A 116 4.57 -21.75 22.54
CA SER A 116 5.87 -21.73 23.22
C SER A 116 6.67 -20.44 23.01
N GLU A 117 6.50 -19.77 21.86
CA GLU A 117 7.16 -18.49 21.57
C GLU A 117 6.57 -17.33 22.40
N ILE A 118 5.33 -17.46 22.86
CA ILE A 118 4.69 -16.52 23.78
C ILE A 118 5.03 -16.92 25.22
N ASN A 119 4.68 -18.14 25.61
CA ASN A 119 4.93 -18.71 26.93
C ASN A 119 5.37 -20.18 26.80
N PHE A 120 6.47 -20.57 27.46
CA PHE A 120 7.17 -21.85 27.30
C PHE A 120 6.45 -23.07 27.92
N GLU A 121 5.14 -22.98 28.14
CA GLU A 121 4.36 -24.00 28.86
C GLU A 121 3.83 -25.11 27.94
N THR A 122 3.78 -24.89 26.62
CA THR A 122 3.28 -25.87 25.65
C THR A 122 3.87 -25.68 24.25
N ASP A 123 4.03 -26.79 23.53
CA ASP A 123 4.49 -26.83 22.13
C ASP A 123 3.32 -26.84 21.12
N GLU A 124 2.10 -26.49 21.56
CA GLU A 124 0.96 -26.36 20.67
C GLU A 124 1.11 -25.19 19.67
N PHE A 125 0.48 -25.35 18.50
CA PHE A 125 0.41 -24.33 17.46
C PHE A 125 -1.03 -23.83 17.30
N LEU A 126 -1.17 -22.52 17.10
CA LEU A 126 -2.41 -21.88 16.67
C LEU A 126 -2.30 -21.53 15.20
N THR A 127 -2.99 -22.29 14.34
CA THR A 127 -3.01 -22.06 12.90
C THR A 127 -4.12 -21.10 12.51
N ILE A 128 -3.83 -20.25 11.52
CA ILE A 128 -4.79 -19.38 10.85
C ILE A 128 -4.62 -19.53 9.34
N THR A 129 -5.73 -19.62 8.63
CA THR A 129 -5.75 -19.63 7.16
C THR A 129 -5.83 -18.21 6.60
N ARG A 130 -5.34 -18.02 5.38
CA ARG A 130 -5.50 -16.75 4.64
C ARG A 130 -6.96 -16.37 4.54
N GLN A 131 -7.85 -17.32 4.28
CA GLN A 131 -9.29 -17.08 4.19
C GLN A 131 -9.87 -16.51 5.50
N GLU A 132 -9.46 -17.02 6.67
CA GLU A 132 -9.90 -16.50 7.96
C GLU A 132 -9.35 -15.09 8.22
N PHE A 133 -8.08 -14.86 7.91
CA PHE A 133 -7.46 -13.53 7.98
C PHE A 133 -8.20 -12.50 7.12
N GLU A 134 -8.47 -12.82 5.85
CA GLU A 134 -9.18 -11.96 4.92
C GLU A 134 -10.62 -11.68 5.36
N LYS A 135 -11.29 -12.70 5.94
CA LYS A 135 -12.64 -12.53 6.50
C LYS A 135 -12.64 -11.53 7.68
N MET A 136 -11.66 -11.63 8.58
CA MET A 136 -11.53 -10.69 9.69
C MET A 136 -11.22 -9.27 9.20
N ALA A 137 -10.45 -9.15 8.12
CA ALA A 137 -10.04 -7.88 7.53
C ALA A 137 -11.15 -7.11 6.79
N SER A 138 -12.35 -7.67 6.66
CA SER A 138 -13.48 -7.06 5.94
C SER A 138 -13.75 -5.60 6.33
N LYS A 139 -13.75 -5.28 7.63
CA LYS A 139 -13.95 -3.90 8.10
C LYS A 139 -12.84 -2.95 7.66
N LEU A 140 -11.59 -3.42 7.62
CA LEU A 140 -10.45 -2.61 7.15
C LEU A 140 -10.56 -2.37 5.64
N LEU A 141 -11.01 -3.37 4.87
CA LEU A 141 -11.28 -3.22 3.44
C LEU A 141 -12.40 -2.22 3.17
N ASP A 142 -13.46 -2.23 3.98
CA ASP A 142 -14.54 -1.23 3.88
C ASP A 142 -14.00 0.19 4.11
N GLN A 143 -13.14 0.38 5.12
CA GLN A 143 -12.49 1.68 5.38
C GLN A 143 -11.62 2.13 4.20
N ILE A 144 -10.81 1.24 3.63
CA ILE A 144 -10.03 1.53 2.41
C ILE A 144 -10.96 1.96 1.27
N GLY A 145 -12.10 1.27 1.10
CA GLY A 145 -13.12 1.62 0.12
C GLY A 145 -13.72 3.02 0.32
N GLU A 146 -13.95 3.43 1.57
CA GLU A 146 -14.42 4.78 1.88
C GLU A 146 -13.38 5.85 1.56
N VAL A 147 -12.10 5.61 1.86
CA VAL A 147 -11.01 6.55 1.50
C VAL A 147 -10.90 6.69 -0.02
N LEU A 148 -11.05 5.59 -0.78
CA LEU A 148 -11.12 5.64 -2.24
C LEU A 148 -12.32 6.46 -2.72
N LYS A 149 -13.53 6.21 -2.22
CA LYS A 149 -14.73 6.98 -2.60
C LYS A 149 -14.55 8.47 -2.35
N GLN A 150 -14.00 8.85 -1.20
CA GLN A 150 -13.72 10.25 -0.85
C GLN A 150 -12.64 10.89 -1.73
N THR A 151 -11.68 10.09 -2.21
CA THR A 151 -10.67 10.56 -3.16
C THR A 151 -11.29 10.87 -4.51
N PHE A 152 -12.10 9.95 -5.04
CA PHE A 152 -12.73 10.10 -6.35
C PHE A 152 -13.86 11.14 -6.36
N SER A 153 -14.55 11.36 -5.24
CA SER A 153 -15.60 12.39 -5.14
C SER A 153 -15.09 13.83 -5.35
N LYS A 154 -13.78 14.05 -5.19
CA LYS A 154 -13.10 15.32 -5.48
C LYS A 154 -12.70 15.48 -6.95
N THR A 155 -12.97 14.47 -7.78
CA THR A 155 -12.58 14.42 -9.20
C THR A 155 -13.81 14.29 -10.10
N ASN A 156 -13.64 14.61 -11.39
CA ASN A 156 -14.61 14.28 -12.43
C ASN A 156 -14.27 12.96 -13.15
N ILE A 157 -13.55 12.06 -12.48
CA ILE A 157 -13.09 10.78 -13.03
C ILE A 157 -13.85 9.65 -12.33
N PHE A 158 -14.30 8.67 -13.09
CA PHE A 158 -14.89 7.45 -12.54
C PHE A 158 -13.84 6.34 -12.42
N SER A 159 -14.07 5.36 -11.55
CA SER A 159 -13.16 4.20 -11.43
C SER A 159 -12.96 3.47 -12.76
N SER A 160 -13.97 3.47 -13.63
CA SER A 160 -13.90 2.91 -14.98
C SER A 160 -12.95 3.63 -15.93
N ASP A 161 -12.57 4.86 -15.60
CA ASP A 161 -11.72 5.73 -16.42
C ASP A 161 -10.25 5.62 -16.04
N ILE A 162 -9.93 4.94 -14.92
CA ILE A 162 -8.56 4.65 -14.51
C ILE A 162 -7.95 3.62 -15.46
N ASN A 163 -6.84 3.98 -16.09
CA ASN A 163 -6.10 3.08 -16.98
C ASN A 163 -5.05 2.28 -16.21
N LYS A 164 -4.57 2.81 -15.09
CA LYS A 164 -3.47 2.22 -14.33
C LYS A 164 -3.64 2.43 -12.84
N VAL A 165 -3.48 1.36 -12.08
CA VAL A 165 -3.30 1.40 -10.63
C VAL A 165 -1.85 1.02 -10.33
N LEU A 166 -1.11 1.95 -9.75
CA LEU A 166 0.25 1.75 -9.27
C LEU A 166 0.21 1.49 -7.77
N LEU A 167 0.61 0.28 -7.38
CA LEU A 167 0.61 -0.18 -6.00
C LEU A 167 1.94 0.15 -5.33
N VAL A 168 1.90 0.93 -4.26
CA VAL A 168 3.03 1.39 -3.45
C VAL A 168 2.81 0.92 -2.00
N GLY A 169 3.89 0.70 -1.25
CA GLY A 169 3.80 0.29 0.15
C GLY A 169 3.70 -1.22 0.39
N GLY A 170 4.22 -1.66 1.54
CA GLY A 170 4.29 -3.07 1.90
C GLY A 170 2.91 -3.74 2.10
N GLY A 171 1.90 -2.97 2.51
CA GLY A 171 0.53 -3.48 2.69
C GLY A 171 -0.12 -3.95 1.39
N CYS A 172 0.28 -3.39 0.25
CA CYS A 172 -0.19 -3.82 -1.07
C CYS A 172 0.27 -5.22 -1.50
N ARG A 173 1.15 -5.86 -0.72
CA ARG A 173 1.56 -7.26 -0.96
C ARG A 173 0.49 -8.27 -0.52
N MET A 174 -0.46 -7.87 0.33
CA MET A 174 -1.54 -8.74 0.78
C MET A 174 -2.50 -9.07 -0.39
N PRO A 175 -2.78 -10.36 -0.68
CA PRO A 175 -3.63 -10.76 -1.79
C PRO A 175 -5.02 -10.13 -1.80
N MET A 176 -5.68 -10.01 -0.64
CA MET A 176 -6.98 -9.35 -0.54
C MET A 176 -6.98 -7.89 -1.00
N ILE A 177 -5.88 -7.14 -0.79
CA ILE A 177 -5.77 -5.74 -1.23
C ILE A 177 -5.69 -5.68 -2.75
N GLN A 178 -4.85 -6.55 -3.34
CA GLN A 178 -4.70 -6.62 -4.79
C GLN A 178 -6.02 -7.06 -5.45
N LEU A 179 -6.71 -8.04 -4.87
CA LEU A 179 -8.00 -8.50 -5.37
C LEU A 179 -9.06 -7.40 -5.28
N PHE A 180 -9.15 -6.73 -4.13
CA PHE A 180 -10.06 -5.61 -3.91
C PHE A 180 -9.86 -4.51 -4.95
N LEU A 181 -8.61 -4.12 -5.23
CA LEU A 181 -8.30 -3.10 -6.23
C LEU A 181 -8.58 -3.57 -7.65
N ARG A 182 -8.29 -4.83 -8.00
CA ARG A 182 -8.65 -5.40 -9.30
C ARG A 182 -10.16 -5.42 -9.53
N GLN A 183 -10.95 -5.65 -8.48
CA GLN A 183 -12.41 -5.58 -8.54
C GLN A 183 -12.92 -4.14 -8.64
N ALA A 184 -12.29 -3.19 -7.95
CA ALA A 184 -12.67 -1.77 -8.01
C ALA A 184 -12.30 -1.12 -9.37
N PHE A 185 -11.19 -1.54 -9.98
CA PHE A 185 -10.62 -0.96 -11.20
C PHE A 185 -10.40 -2.03 -12.26
N THR A 186 -11.49 -2.63 -12.75
CA THR A 186 -11.48 -3.80 -13.63
C THR A 186 -10.85 -3.59 -15.01
N LYS A 187 -10.87 -2.35 -15.52
CA LYS A 187 -10.26 -1.97 -16.80
C LYS A 187 -8.81 -1.50 -16.68
N ALA A 188 -8.35 -1.26 -15.45
CA ALA A 188 -7.03 -0.74 -15.21
C ALA A 188 -5.99 -1.86 -15.30
N GLU A 189 -4.82 -1.54 -15.82
CA GLU A 189 -3.63 -2.34 -15.58
C GLU A 189 -3.21 -2.15 -14.11
N HIS A 190 -2.85 -3.24 -13.43
CA HIS A 190 -2.36 -3.19 -12.04
C HIS A 190 -0.90 -3.57 -12.05
N SER A 191 -0.02 -2.71 -11.54
CA SER A 191 1.37 -3.08 -11.29
C SER A 191 1.78 -2.82 -9.87
N SER A 192 2.40 -3.84 -9.30
CA SER A 192 3.31 -3.76 -8.15
C SER A 192 4.76 -3.60 -8.61
N ASP A 193 5.00 -3.19 -9.86
CA ASP A 193 6.30 -3.26 -10.52
C ASP A 193 7.29 -2.30 -9.87
N LYS A 194 8.41 -2.90 -9.44
CA LYS A 194 9.60 -2.28 -8.83
C LYS A 194 9.35 -1.75 -7.42
N ASN A 195 10.36 -1.92 -6.58
CA ASN A 195 10.33 -1.48 -5.20
C ASN A 195 9.86 0.00 -5.17
N PRO A 196 8.74 0.33 -4.50
CA PRO A 196 8.20 1.69 -4.54
C PRO A 196 9.20 2.74 -4.08
N ASP A 197 10.07 2.37 -3.13
CA ASP A 197 11.21 3.17 -2.67
C ASP A 197 12.22 3.46 -3.80
N GLU A 198 12.45 2.49 -4.68
CA GLU A 198 13.28 2.69 -5.88
C GLU A 198 12.57 3.59 -6.89
N MET A 199 11.26 3.47 -7.07
CA MET A 199 10.51 4.31 -8.03
C MET A 199 10.52 5.79 -7.62
N VAL A 200 10.37 6.09 -6.33
CA VAL A 200 10.50 7.46 -5.82
C VAL A 200 11.93 7.99 -6.08
N ALA A 201 12.95 7.19 -5.76
CA ALA A 201 14.34 7.58 -5.97
C ALA A 201 14.70 7.79 -7.45
N ILE A 202 14.27 6.88 -8.33
CA ILE A 202 14.44 6.96 -9.79
C ILE A 202 13.73 8.20 -10.33
N GLY A 203 12.48 8.42 -9.93
CA GLY A 203 11.68 9.57 -10.34
C GLY A 203 12.33 10.90 -9.96
N ALA A 204 12.82 11.00 -8.73
CA ALA A 204 13.55 12.17 -8.26
C ALA A 204 14.87 12.40 -9.03
N ALA A 205 15.61 11.34 -9.35
CA ALA A 205 16.84 11.43 -10.13
C ALA A 205 16.56 11.93 -11.56
N TYR A 206 15.53 11.40 -12.23
CA TYR A 206 15.10 11.86 -13.55
C TYR A 206 14.62 13.30 -13.54
N TYR A 207 13.83 13.68 -12.54
CA TYR A 207 13.37 15.06 -12.37
C TYR A 207 14.53 16.04 -12.20
N SER A 208 15.53 15.69 -11.39
CA SER A 208 16.76 16.47 -11.22
C SER A 208 17.53 16.64 -12.54
N SER A 209 17.72 15.55 -13.29
CA SER A 209 18.36 15.58 -14.61
C SER A 209 17.65 16.53 -15.59
N PHE A 210 16.31 16.48 -15.63
CA PHE A 210 15.49 17.37 -16.44
C PHE A 210 15.63 18.86 -16.06
N LEU A 211 15.68 19.18 -14.76
CA LEU A 211 15.90 20.56 -14.31
C LEU A 211 17.29 21.08 -14.71
N MET A 212 18.31 20.21 -14.64
CA MET A 212 19.67 20.55 -15.08
C MET A 212 19.74 20.80 -16.60
N SER A 213 19.04 20.02 -17.41
CA SER A 213 19.03 20.20 -18.87
C SER A 213 18.27 21.46 -19.30
N LYS A 214 17.16 21.82 -18.63
CA LYS A 214 16.43 23.09 -18.87
C LYS A 214 17.28 24.33 -18.58
N ASN A 215 18.14 24.27 -17.56
CA ASN A 215 19.04 25.38 -17.25
C ASN A 215 20.18 25.54 -18.27
N ASN A 216 20.47 24.50 -19.06
CA ASN A 216 21.52 24.50 -20.08
C ASN A 216 20.99 24.63 -21.52
N SER A 217 19.69 24.48 -21.76
CA SER A 217 19.10 24.52 -23.09
C SER A 217 17.66 25.04 -23.08
N SER A 218 17.47 26.18 -23.73
CA SER A 218 16.16 26.73 -24.07
C SER A 218 15.44 25.77 -25.02
N ASN A 219 14.42 25.07 -24.52
CA ASN A 219 13.46 24.17 -25.20
C ASN A 219 13.64 22.67 -24.92
N CYS A 220 13.01 22.19 -23.85
CA CYS A 220 12.48 20.83 -23.81
C CYS A 220 11.19 20.81 -22.98
N ASN A 221 10.05 20.67 -23.66
CA ASN A 221 8.71 20.73 -23.07
C ASN A 221 8.26 19.33 -22.62
N ILE A 222 8.60 18.98 -21.38
CA ILE A 222 7.86 18.00 -20.59
C ILE A 222 7.55 18.67 -19.25
N MET A 223 6.58 19.59 -19.27
CA MET A 223 5.91 20.11 -18.08
C MET A 223 4.83 21.06 -18.51
#